data_AF-A0A5P6VM54-F1
#
_entry.id   AF-A0A5P6VM54-F1
#
_cell.length_a   1.000
_cell.length_b   1.000
_cell.length_c   1.000
_cell.angle_alpha   90.00
_cell.angle_beta   90.00
_cell.angle_gamma   90.00
#
_symmetry.space_group_name_H-M   'P 1'
#
loop_
_entity.id
_entity.type
_entity.pdbx_description
1 polymer ?
#
loop_
_entity_poly.entity_id
_entity_poly.type
_entity_poly.pdbx_seq_one_letter_code
_entity_poly.pdbx_strand_id
1 'polypeptide(L)'
;MNVKENWGDYMLSDIKRNKSLTFYQPLTISRKTDFSSAYSGGLGAHAISTVIHGTATMTNQFNAELNGYLSYFQQVRASDAANLDLTQANQAARQRGVYRAWQYEKADISMGGNGSENWSFQEQQDIMNNVDMDNEYYSRSGVRGAEGHHQKNAADHPEHQANPDNIKFYRSHKEHQMKGHQGNFQNETDAPMRDKDQMLKDTNNKRVNKNEWHGLKMAVEIGIGVGFTIGFAVELAKSGVTPNSMKCALAAGTKSGIETGILSVAGFCIGRTIGESATNAVEGVLTNAGIQISENLSKMCTMATIGVLTISIFSAYQFVKLKILGVATKDALIQVGKQALFSLSILAVSIAAQGICGGPAGIIVSTSIGIIIVTYSIGDIVHQRTSSESIRSYMINKCKPSFGGGI
;
A
#
# COMPACT_ATOMS: atom_id res chain seq x y z
N MET A 1 15.30 -64.65 71.83
CA MET A 1 14.02 -64.08 71.37
C MET A 1 14.35 -62.80 70.61
N ASN A 2 14.00 -62.74 69.33
CA ASN A 2 14.29 -61.67 68.38
C ASN A 2 13.72 -60.32 68.83
N VAL A 3 14.50 -59.24 68.71
CA VAL A 3 13.96 -57.90 68.44
C VAL A 3 14.82 -57.24 67.36
N LYS A 4 14.25 -57.22 66.16
CA LYS A 4 14.71 -56.45 65.00
C LYS A 4 14.14 -55.04 65.07
N GLU A 5 14.92 -54.12 64.47
CA GLU A 5 14.48 -52.90 63.75
C GLU A 5 13.79 -51.78 64.55
N ASN A 6 14.37 -50.57 64.55
CA ASN A 6 13.85 -49.49 63.69
C ASN A 6 14.78 -48.26 63.60
N TRP A 7 15.97 -48.43 63.00
CA TRP A 7 16.88 -47.32 62.68
C TRP A 7 16.63 -46.68 61.30
N GLY A 8 15.66 -47.20 60.53
CA GLY A 8 15.32 -46.72 59.18
C GLY A 8 14.50 -45.42 59.16
N ASP A 9 13.67 -45.19 60.18
CA ASP A 9 12.69 -44.09 60.15
C ASP A 9 13.28 -42.72 60.52
N TYR A 10 14.36 -42.66 61.31
CA TYR A 10 15.00 -41.39 61.69
C TYR A 10 15.89 -40.77 60.60
N MET A 11 16.56 -41.59 59.76
CA MET A 11 17.33 -41.05 58.62
C MET A 11 16.44 -40.57 57.46
N LEU A 12 15.26 -41.18 57.27
CA LEU A 12 14.31 -40.79 56.22
C LEU A 12 13.63 -39.44 56.53
N SER A 13 13.47 -39.05 57.79
CA SER A 13 12.96 -37.73 58.17
C SER A 13 13.97 -36.60 57.97
N ASP A 14 15.27 -36.86 58.15
CA ASP A 14 16.32 -35.84 57.96
C ASP A 14 16.66 -35.62 56.48
N ILE A 15 16.54 -36.66 55.63
CA ILE A 15 16.65 -36.52 54.17
C ILE A 15 15.47 -35.72 53.60
N LYS A 16 14.27 -35.82 54.17
CA LYS A 16 13.11 -35.01 53.76
C LYS A 16 13.19 -33.54 54.20
N ARG A 17 14.01 -33.21 55.20
CA ARG A 17 14.17 -31.83 55.71
C ARG A 17 15.39 -31.09 55.16
N ASN A 18 16.40 -31.80 54.67
CA ASN A 18 17.45 -31.17 53.87
C ASN A 18 16.99 -30.97 52.42
N LYS A 19 16.14 -29.95 52.22
CA LYS A 19 16.10 -29.22 50.95
C LYS A 19 17.47 -28.58 50.76
N SER A 20 18.40 -29.38 50.22
CA SER A 20 19.66 -28.91 49.65
C SER A 20 19.33 -27.84 48.61
N LEU A 21 19.44 -26.59 49.05
CA LEU A 21 19.46 -25.38 48.25
C LEU A 21 20.76 -25.38 47.45
N THR A 22 20.84 -26.17 46.37
CA THR A 22 21.92 -26.00 45.40
C THR A 22 21.46 -26.37 43.99
N PHE A 23 21.34 -25.33 43.16
CA PHE A 23 21.41 -25.34 41.70
C PHE A 23 20.38 -26.17 40.91
N TYR A 24 19.11 -25.83 41.10
CA TYR A 24 18.17 -25.75 39.96
C TYR A 24 17.69 -24.31 39.82
N GLN A 25 18.63 -23.39 39.60
CA GLN A 25 18.25 -22.32 38.68
C GLN A 25 18.13 -22.99 37.32
N PRO A 26 16.97 -22.93 36.62
CA PRO A 26 17.07 -23.07 35.19
C PRO A 26 18.18 -22.09 34.79
N LEU A 27 19.10 -22.51 33.93
CA LEU A 27 19.86 -21.56 33.15
C LEU A 27 18.82 -20.78 32.34
N THR A 28 18.16 -19.81 32.96
CA THR A 28 17.88 -18.53 32.34
C THR A 28 19.25 -17.93 32.07
N ILE A 29 19.96 -18.55 31.12
CA ILE A 29 20.62 -17.75 30.10
C ILE A 29 19.48 -16.85 29.65
N SER A 30 19.51 -15.60 30.11
CA SER A 30 18.75 -14.53 29.49
C SER A 30 18.99 -14.73 28.02
N ARG A 31 18.01 -15.32 27.32
CA ARG A 31 18.14 -15.81 25.95
C ARG A 31 18.12 -14.55 25.09
N LYS A 32 19.22 -13.80 25.14
CA LYS A 32 19.48 -12.56 24.42
C LYS A 32 19.86 -12.94 22.99
N THR A 33 18.98 -13.67 22.33
CA THR A 33 18.99 -13.81 20.88
C THR A 33 17.71 -13.16 20.37
N ASP A 34 17.76 -11.83 20.41
CA ASP A 34 16.74 -10.95 19.85
C ASP A 34 16.80 -10.99 18.32
N PHE A 35 16.46 -12.13 17.73
CA PHE A 35 15.86 -12.10 16.40
C PHE A 35 14.39 -11.74 16.58
N SER A 36 14.16 -10.44 16.78
CA SER A 36 12.84 -9.82 16.88
C SER A 36 12.23 -9.71 15.49
N SER A 37 10.90 -9.56 15.41
CA SER A 37 10.17 -9.11 14.21
C SER A 37 10.78 -7.83 13.58
N ALA A 38 11.71 -7.17 14.24
CA ALA A 38 12.38 -5.95 13.85
C ALA A 38 13.20 -5.97 12.53
N TYR A 39 13.67 -7.13 12.03
CA TYR A 39 14.30 -7.19 10.70
C TYR A 39 13.30 -7.12 9.53
N SER A 40 12.00 -7.23 9.81
CA SER A 40 10.94 -7.16 8.80
C SER A 40 10.86 -5.80 8.10
N GLY A 41 11.17 -4.71 8.82
CA GLY A 41 11.09 -3.35 8.29
C GLY A 41 12.01 -3.14 7.09
N GLY A 42 13.25 -3.67 7.13
CA GLY A 42 14.21 -3.53 6.04
C GLY A 42 13.96 -4.44 4.84
N LEU A 43 13.49 -5.67 5.08
CA LEU A 43 13.24 -6.64 4.00
C LEU A 43 12.00 -6.29 3.17
N GLY A 44 11.00 -5.65 3.79
CA GLY A 44 9.79 -5.17 3.09
C GLY A 44 9.92 -3.76 2.52
N ALA A 45 10.79 -2.89 3.07
CA ALA A 45 10.81 -1.46 2.74
C ALA A 45 10.99 -1.16 1.26
N HIS A 46 11.90 -1.86 0.57
CA HIS A 46 12.14 -1.63 -0.86
C HIS A 46 10.91 -2.00 -1.72
N ALA A 47 10.31 -3.17 -1.46
CA ALA A 47 9.12 -3.62 -2.18
C ALA A 47 7.91 -2.73 -1.91
N ILE A 48 7.67 -2.36 -0.64
CA ILE A 48 6.61 -1.40 -0.25
C ILE A 48 6.84 -0.05 -0.92
N SER A 49 8.09 0.43 -0.95
CA SER A 49 8.43 1.68 -1.60
C SER A 49 8.18 1.65 -3.11
N THR A 50 8.42 0.52 -3.77
CA THR A 50 8.12 0.35 -5.20
C THR A 50 6.62 0.45 -5.46
N VAL A 51 5.81 -0.18 -4.59
CA VAL A 51 4.34 -0.09 -4.66
C VAL A 51 3.88 1.35 -4.47
N ILE A 52 4.35 2.05 -3.42
CA ILE A 52 3.94 3.43 -3.15
C ILE A 52 4.31 4.35 -4.32
N HIS A 53 5.52 4.22 -4.87
CA HIS A 53 5.93 5.00 -6.04
C HIS A 53 5.04 4.71 -7.26
N GLY A 54 4.80 3.43 -7.58
CA GLY A 54 3.94 3.05 -8.70
C GLY A 54 2.52 3.59 -8.56
N THR A 55 1.94 3.49 -7.36
CA THR A 55 0.62 4.06 -7.06
C THR A 55 0.62 5.57 -7.21
N ALA A 56 1.61 6.28 -6.65
CA ALA A 56 1.70 7.74 -6.74
C ALA A 56 1.83 8.21 -8.20
N THR A 57 2.68 7.57 -9.00
CA THR A 57 2.86 7.88 -10.43
C THR A 57 1.55 7.72 -11.19
N MET A 58 0.81 6.62 -10.97
CA MET A 58 -0.48 6.39 -11.63
C MET A 58 -1.54 7.42 -11.19
N THR A 59 -1.61 7.76 -9.89
CA THR A 59 -2.49 8.81 -9.38
C THR A 59 -2.18 10.17 -10.01
N ASN A 60 -0.89 10.50 -10.16
CA ASN A 60 -0.47 11.75 -10.81
C ASN A 60 -0.82 11.77 -12.30
N GLN A 61 -0.69 10.64 -13.01
CA GLN A 61 -1.12 10.51 -14.40
C GLN A 61 -2.63 10.72 -14.55
N PHE A 62 -3.44 10.09 -13.67
CA PHE A 62 -4.88 10.30 -13.66
C PHE A 62 -5.26 11.77 -13.42
N ASN A 63 -4.61 12.43 -12.46
CA ASN A 63 -4.87 13.84 -12.17
C ASN A 63 -4.42 14.76 -13.32
N ALA A 64 -3.29 14.46 -13.96
CA ALA A 64 -2.80 15.22 -15.11
C ALA A 64 -3.78 15.13 -16.30
N GLU A 65 -4.31 13.93 -16.58
CA GLU A 65 -5.30 13.73 -17.63
C GLU A 65 -6.61 14.48 -17.34
N LEU A 66 -7.12 14.39 -16.10
CA LEU A 66 -8.29 15.17 -15.68
C LEU A 66 -8.07 16.67 -15.87
N ASN A 67 -6.94 17.19 -15.39
CA ASN A 67 -6.61 18.61 -15.51
C ASN A 67 -6.48 19.04 -16.97
N GLY A 68 -5.97 18.17 -17.84
CA GLY A 68 -5.94 18.38 -19.28
C GLY A 68 -7.35 18.57 -19.86
N TYR A 69 -8.28 17.68 -19.54
CA TYR A 69 -9.67 17.80 -19.97
C TYR A 69 -10.37 19.03 -19.40
N LEU A 70 -10.22 19.32 -18.11
CA LEU A 70 -10.83 20.50 -17.49
C LEU A 70 -10.30 21.80 -18.10
N SER A 71 -8.99 21.89 -18.37
CA SER A 71 -8.38 23.05 -19.02
C SER A 71 -8.89 23.23 -20.45
N TYR A 72 -8.97 22.13 -21.20
CA TYR A 72 -9.55 22.11 -22.54
C TYR A 72 -11.00 22.63 -22.50
N PHE A 73 -11.84 22.08 -21.62
CA PHE A 73 -13.26 22.45 -21.56
C PHE A 73 -13.47 23.89 -21.10
N GLN A 74 -12.66 24.37 -20.15
CA GLN A 74 -12.70 25.77 -19.72
C GLN A 74 -12.40 26.71 -20.90
N GLN A 75 -11.37 26.40 -21.71
CA GLN A 75 -11.00 27.20 -22.86
C GLN A 75 -12.10 27.22 -23.93
N VAL A 76 -12.62 26.05 -24.30
CA VAL A 76 -13.62 25.98 -25.37
C VAL A 76 -14.97 26.56 -24.95
N ARG A 77 -15.38 26.42 -23.67
CA ARG A 77 -16.59 27.06 -23.13
C ARG A 77 -16.46 28.58 -23.14
N ALA A 78 -15.30 29.12 -22.77
CA ALA A 78 -15.05 30.56 -22.83
C ALA A 78 -15.07 31.08 -24.28
N SER A 79 -14.49 30.32 -25.22
CA SER A 79 -14.53 30.62 -26.65
C SER A 79 -15.96 30.60 -27.21
N ASP A 80 -16.75 29.59 -26.84
CA ASP A 80 -18.16 29.48 -27.26
C ASP A 80 -18.97 30.67 -26.74
N ALA A 81 -18.78 31.07 -25.48
CA ALA A 81 -19.46 32.23 -24.89
C ALA A 81 -19.07 33.57 -25.53
N ALA A 82 -17.84 33.70 -26.03
CA ALA A 82 -17.36 34.92 -26.68
C ALA A 82 -17.81 35.04 -28.15
N ASN A 83 -17.95 33.91 -28.85
CA ASN A 83 -18.16 33.87 -30.31
C ASN A 83 -19.62 33.63 -30.72
N LEU A 84 -20.47 33.16 -29.81
CA LEU A 84 -21.88 32.88 -30.09
C LEU A 84 -22.79 33.97 -29.55
N ASP A 85 -23.85 34.29 -30.30
CA ASP A 85 -24.96 35.09 -29.78
C ASP A 85 -25.77 34.25 -28.79
N LEU A 86 -25.68 34.62 -27.51
CA LEU A 86 -26.39 34.02 -26.38
C LEU A 86 -27.50 34.92 -25.82
N THR A 87 -27.86 35.99 -26.52
CA THR A 87 -28.88 36.95 -26.06
C THR A 87 -30.30 36.52 -26.41
N GLN A 88 -30.43 35.62 -27.38
CA GLN A 88 -31.69 35.05 -27.86
C GLN A 88 -31.49 33.60 -28.28
N ALA A 89 -32.59 32.87 -28.44
CA ALA A 89 -32.58 31.48 -28.89
C ALA A 89 -31.88 31.36 -30.25
N ASN A 90 -30.79 30.60 -30.30
CA ASN A 90 -29.91 30.46 -31.44
C ASN A 90 -29.58 28.98 -31.68
N GLN A 91 -29.91 28.48 -32.88
CA GLN A 91 -29.70 27.09 -33.24
C GLN A 91 -28.22 26.68 -33.21
N ALA A 92 -27.30 27.55 -33.66
CA ALA A 92 -25.88 27.25 -33.66
C ALA A 92 -25.35 27.09 -32.23
N ALA A 93 -25.79 27.95 -31.31
CA ALA A 93 -25.40 27.88 -29.92
C ALA A 93 -25.98 26.65 -29.21
N ARG A 94 -27.22 26.28 -29.52
CA ARG A 94 -27.85 25.03 -29.05
C ARG A 94 -27.09 23.78 -29.52
N GLN A 95 -26.72 23.74 -30.80
CA GLN A 95 -25.94 22.64 -31.37
C GLN A 95 -24.55 22.55 -30.72
N ARG A 96 -23.90 23.69 -30.52
CA ARG A 96 -22.61 23.76 -29.82
C ARG A 96 -22.70 23.17 -28.41
N GLY A 97 -23.74 23.51 -27.64
CA GLY A 97 -23.95 22.94 -26.30
C GLY A 97 -24.04 21.41 -26.32
N VAL A 98 -24.80 20.84 -27.27
CA VAL A 98 -24.92 19.38 -27.46
C VAL A 98 -23.59 18.76 -27.88
N TYR A 99 -22.85 19.39 -28.79
CA TYR A 99 -21.53 18.92 -29.20
C TYR A 99 -20.55 18.88 -28.02
N ARG A 100 -20.45 19.97 -27.24
CA ARG A 100 -19.63 19.99 -26.02
C ARG A 100 -20.05 18.91 -25.03
N ALA A 101 -21.35 18.70 -24.86
CA ALA A 101 -21.85 17.65 -23.98
C ALA A 101 -21.40 16.24 -24.40
N TRP A 102 -21.32 15.97 -25.71
CA TRP A 102 -20.78 14.71 -26.25
C TRP A 102 -19.26 14.58 -26.03
N GLN A 103 -18.52 15.68 -26.14
CA GLN A 103 -17.08 15.69 -25.84
C GLN A 103 -16.83 15.33 -24.37
N TYR A 104 -17.66 15.81 -23.44
CA TYR A 104 -17.60 15.39 -22.04
C TYR A 104 -17.90 13.89 -21.84
N GLU A 105 -18.83 13.31 -22.60
CA GLU A 105 -19.05 11.84 -22.56
C GLU A 105 -17.79 11.09 -23.01
N LYS A 106 -17.17 11.53 -24.12
CA LYS A 106 -15.93 10.94 -24.62
C LYS A 106 -14.77 11.07 -23.64
N ALA A 107 -14.62 12.23 -23.00
CA ALA A 107 -13.62 12.45 -21.96
C ALA A 107 -13.84 11.54 -20.74
N ASP A 108 -15.08 11.42 -20.26
CA ASP A 108 -15.42 10.53 -19.15
C ASP A 108 -15.08 9.06 -19.46
N ILE A 109 -15.48 8.59 -20.64
CA ILE A 109 -15.22 7.23 -21.11
C ILE A 109 -13.71 6.99 -21.29
N SER A 110 -12.98 7.97 -21.83
CA SER A 110 -11.52 7.88 -22.01
C SER A 110 -10.80 7.70 -20.66
N MET A 111 -11.32 8.35 -19.61
CA MET A 111 -10.82 8.20 -18.24
C MET A 111 -11.29 6.92 -17.53
N GLY A 112 -12.11 6.08 -18.18
CA GLY A 112 -12.63 4.82 -17.64
C GLY A 112 -14.01 4.93 -16.96
N GLY A 113 -14.74 6.02 -17.20
CA GLY A 113 -16.14 6.17 -16.83
C GLY A 113 -17.10 5.50 -17.82
N ASN A 114 -18.40 5.61 -17.55
CA ASN A 114 -19.45 5.05 -18.41
C ASN A 114 -20.32 6.15 -19.06
N GLY A 115 -19.92 7.41 -18.96
CA GLY A 115 -20.71 8.57 -19.35
C GLY A 115 -21.92 8.82 -18.46
N SER A 116 -22.64 9.91 -18.73
CA SER A 116 -23.72 10.42 -17.86
C SER A 116 -24.97 9.55 -17.83
N GLU A 117 -25.17 8.70 -18.85
CA GLU A 117 -26.32 7.80 -18.96
C GLU A 117 -25.94 6.31 -18.79
N ASN A 118 -24.75 6.05 -18.25
CA ASN A 118 -24.21 4.70 -18.04
C ASN A 118 -24.27 3.85 -19.34
N TRP A 119 -23.64 4.36 -20.39
CA TRP A 119 -23.57 3.76 -21.71
C TRP A 119 -23.00 2.34 -21.63
N SER A 120 -23.58 1.43 -22.40
CA SER A 120 -23.07 0.07 -22.58
C SER A 120 -21.71 0.11 -23.29
N PHE A 121 -20.94 -0.97 -23.20
CA PHE A 121 -19.63 -1.05 -23.86
C PHE A 121 -19.68 -0.73 -25.37
N GLN A 122 -20.71 -1.21 -26.08
CA GLN A 122 -20.91 -0.91 -27.50
C GLN A 122 -21.12 0.60 -27.73
N GLU A 123 -22.00 1.22 -26.94
CA GLU A 123 -22.31 2.64 -27.03
C GLU A 123 -21.11 3.50 -26.65
N GLN A 124 -20.30 3.07 -25.67
CA GLN A 124 -19.05 3.75 -25.33
C GLN A 124 -18.09 3.76 -26.53
N GLN A 125 -17.96 2.64 -27.25
CA GLN A 125 -17.14 2.59 -28.45
C GLN A 125 -17.70 3.46 -29.57
N ASP A 126 -19.02 3.50 -29.73
CA ASP A 126 -19.65 4.41 -30.68
C ASP A 126 -19.29 5.88 -30.34
N ILE A 127 -19.38 6.28 -29.07
CA ILE A 127 -19.00 7.63 -28.63
C ILE A 127 -17.51 7.90 -28.92
N MET A 128 -16.62 6.97 -28.59
CA MET A 128 -15.18 7.11 -28.84
C MET A 128 -14.86 7.30 -30.33
N ASN A 129 -15.58 6.60 -31.21
CA ASN A 129 -15.37 6.64 -32.66
C ASN A 129 -16.08 7.79 -33.36
N ASN A 130 -17.20 8.26 -32.82
CA ASN A 130 -18.05 9.25 -33.47
C ASN A 130 -17.82 10.68 -32.99
N VAL A 131 -17.35 10.87 -31.75
CA VAL A 131 -17.15 12.21 -31.19
C VAL A 131 -15.72 12.66 -31.42
N ASP A 132 -15.55 13.82 -32.03
CA ASP A 132 -14.24 14.43 -32.24
C ASP A 132 -13.97 15.52 -31.20
N MET A 133 -12.77 15.54 -30.62
CA MET A 133 -12.39 16.51 -29.58
C MET A 133 -11.97 17.86 -30.15
N ASP A 134 -11.56 17.95 -31.41
CA ASP A 134 -10.98 19.17 -31.98
C ASP A 134 -11.89 19.82 -33.02
N ASN A 135 -12.82 19.06 -33.61
CA ASN A 135 -13.63 19.54 -34.72
C ASN A 135 -15.07 19.02 -34.73
N GLU A 136 -16.02 19.94 -34.51
CA GLU A 136 -17.46 19.67 -34.57
C GLU A 136 -17.90 19.10 -35.91
N TYR A 137 -17.29 19.52 -37.02
CA TYR A 137 -17.63 19.07 -38.36
C TYR A 137 -17.37 17.57 -38.58
N TYR A 138 -16.33 17.02 -37.95
CA TYR A 138 -16.02 15.60 -38.01
C TYR A 138 -16.75 14.80 -36.92
N SER A 139 -17.39 15.47 -35.96
CA SER A 139 -18.16 14.83 -34.91
C SER A 139 -19.55 14.42 -35.42
N ARG A 140 -19.95 13.20 -35.08
CA ARG A 140 -21.31 12.69 -35.27
C ARG A 140 -22.00 12.57 -33.91
N SER A 141 -23.32 12.37 -33.91
CA SER A 141 -24.04 11.98 -32.68
C SER A 141 -23.36 10.74 -32.09
N GLY A 142 -22.91 10.84 -30.83
CA GLY A 142 -22.06 9.82 -30.21
C GLY A 142 -22.64 8.42 -30.32
N VAL A 143 -23.92 8.28 -29.96
CA VAL A 143 -24.70 7.05 -30.10
C VAL A 143 -25.84 7.25 -31.09
N ARG A 144 -26.06 6.29 -31.99
CA ARG A 144 -27.15 6.35 -32.97
C ARG A 144 -28.51 6.38 -32.27
N GLY A 145 -29.31 7.40 -32.57
CA GLY A 145 -30.65 7.58 -32.03
C GLY A 145 -30.70 8.27 -30.66
N ALA A 146 -29.56 8.46 -30.00
CA ALA A 146 -29.48 9.26 -28.79
C ALA A 146 -29.52 10.76 -29.11
N GLU A 147 -30.22 11.53 -28.28
CA GLU A 147 -30.43 12.96 -28.47
C GLU A 147 -30.07 13.73 -27.20
N GLY A 148 -29.42 14.88 -27.37
CA GLY A 148 -29.15 15.82 -26.28
C GLY A 148 -30.33 16.77 -26.11
N HIS A 149 -30.84 16.87 -24.88
CA HIS A 149 -31.96 17.70 -24.49
C HIS A 149 -31.49 18.83 -23.57
N HIS A 150 -31.85 20.07 -23.89
CA HIS A 150 -31.64 21.23 -23.04
C HIS A 150 -32.59 21.19 -21.83
N GLN A 151 -32.03 21.07 -20.62
CA GLN A 151 -32.77 21.01 -19.35
C GLN A 151 -33.53 22.32 -19.06
N LYS A 152 -32.85 23.46 -19.27
CA LYS A 152 -33.40 24.80 -19.33
C LYS A 152 -33.63 25.17 -20.77
N ASN A 153 -34.85 25.54 -21.13
CA ASN A 153 -35.21 25.89 -22.49
C ASN A 153 -34.38 27.10 -22.99
N ALA A 154 -34.13 27.17 -24.29
CA ALA A 154 -33.31 28.25 -24.86
C ALA A 154 -34.09 29.55 -25.11
N ALA A 155 -35.42 29.51 -24.97
CA ALA A 155 -36.27 30.68 -25.19
C ALA A 155 -36.24 31.62 -23.98
N ASP A 156 -36.35 31.05 -22.77
CA ASP A 156 -36.34 31.77 -21.50
C ASP A 156 -34.94 31.83 -20.88
N HIS A 157 -34.04 30.91 -21.27
CA HIS A 157 -32.65 30.86 -20.82
C HIS A 157 -31.64 30.82 -21.99
N PRO A 158 -31.64 31.82 -22.90
CA PRO A 158 -30.72 31.85 -24.04
C PRO A 158 -29.24 31.89 -23.61
N GLU A 159 -28.92 32.38 -22.41
CA GLU A 159 -27.58 32.40 -21.84
C GLU A 159 -26.99 31.00 -21.57
N HIS A 160 -27.84 29.97 -21.50
CA HIS A 160 -27.45 28.59 -21.19
C HIS A 160 -27.49 27.65 -22.40
N GLN A 161 -27.83 28.15 -23.59
CA GLN A 161 -28.07 27.29 -24.75
C GLN A 161 -26.80 26.59 -25.29
N ALA A 162 -25.63 27.22 -25.11
CA ALA A 162 -24.32 26.62 -25.43
C ALA A 162 -23.66 25.95 -24.22
N ASN A 163 -24.28 25.99 -23.04
CA ASN A 163 -23.70 25.40 -21.84
C ASN A 163 -23.87 23.87 -21.86
N PRO A 164 -22.79 23.08 -21.91
CA PRO A 164 -22.91 21.61 -21.91
C PRO A 164 -23.55 21.07 -20.63
N ASP A 165 -23.45 21.79 -19.49
CA ASP A 165 -24.11 21.40 -18.24
C ASP A 165 -25.65 21.42 -18.37
N ASN A 166 -26.16 22.18 -19.33
CA ASN A 166 -27.59 22.24 -19.64
C ASN A 166 -28.06 21.04 -20.49
N ILE A 167 -27.18 20.11 -20.87
CA ILE A 167 -27.54 18.99 -21.74
C ILE A 167 -27.69 17.68 -20.96
N LYS A 168 -28.82 17.04 -21.15
CA LYS A 168 -29.08 15.65 -20.76
C LYS A 168 -29.27 14.78 -21.99
N PHE A 169 -28.62 13.62 -22.04
CA PHE A 169 -28.83 12.68 -23.12
C PHE A 169 -30.02 11.76 -22.83
N TYR A 170 -30.78 11.45 -23.87
CA TYR A 170 -31.78 10.39 -23.89
C TYR A 170 -31.43 9.40 -24.99
N ARG A 171 -31.68 8.11 -24.77
CA ARG A 171 -31.20 7.04 -25.67
C ARG A 171 -32.01 6.91 -26.96
N SER A 172 -33.18 7.54 -27.01
CA SER A 172 -34.03 7.56 -28.20
C SER A 172 -34.86 8.85 -28.28
N HIS A 173 -35.26 9.21 -29.50
CA HIS A 173 -36.22 10.31 -29.73
C HIS A 173 -37.52 10.16 -28.93
N LYS A 174 -38.05 8.94 -28.82
CA LYS A 174 -39.25 8.65 -28.02
C LYS A 174 -39.01 8.93 -26.53
N GLU A 175 -37.85 8.53 -26.02
CA GLU A 175 -37.49 8.79 -24.63
C GLU A 175 -37.31 10.30 -24.39
N HIS A 176 -36.68 11.01 -25.32
CA HIS A 176 -36.54 12.47 -25.27
C HIS A 176 -37.91 13.15 -25.21
N GLN A 177 -38.85 12.78 -26.08
CA GLN A 177 -40.22 13.31 -26.04
C GLN A 177 -40.89 13.03 -24.70
N MET A 178 -40.87 11.77 -24.25
CA MET A 178 -41.62 11.33 -23.06
C MET A 178 -41.03 11.85 -21.76
N LYS A 179 -39.70 11.88 -21.63
CA LYS A 179 -39.01 12.21 -20.37
C LYS A 179 -38.40 13.61 -20.35
N GLY A 180 -38.01 14.16 -21.50
CA GLY A 180 -37.54 15.54 -21.61
C GLY A 180 -38.72 16.51 -21.69
N HIS A 181 -39.70 16.18 -22.52
CA HIS A 181 -40.84 17.07 -22.81
C HIS A 181 -42.20 16.56 -22.28
N GLN A 182 -42.23 15.59 -21.38
CA GLN A 182 -43.47 15.06 -20.77
C GLN A 182 -44.53 14.60 -21.80
N GLY A 183 -44.08 14.08 -22.94
CA GLY A 183 -44.93 13.56 -24.02
C GLY A 183 -45.27 14.56 -25.12
N ASN A 184 -45.00 15.86 -24.96
CA ASN A 184 -45.25 16.87 -25.99
C ASN A 184 -44.07 17.86 -26.10
N PHE A 185 -43.40 17.90 -27.25
CA PHE A 185 -42.27 18.80 -27.53
C PHE A 185 -42.57 20.30 -27.37
N GLN A 186 -43.85 20.70 -27.33
CA GLN A 186 -44.25 22.07 -27.03
C GLN A 186 -44.12 22.43 -25.55
N ASN A 187 -43.96 21.46 -24.67
CA ASN A 187 -43.78 21.70 -23.25
C ASN A 187 -42.39 22.31 -22.98
N GLU A 188 -42.39 23.40 -22.24
CA GLU A 188 -41.18 24.07 -21.75
C GLU A 188 -40.49 23.23 -20.68
N THR A 189 -39.17 23.43 -20.56
CA THR A 189 -38.32 22.72 -19.61
C THR A 189 -37.49 23.71 -18.81
N ASP A 190 -37.49 23.54 -17.49
CA ASP A 190 -36.64 24.30 -16.57
C ASP A 190 -36.12 23.37 -15.45
N ALA A 191 -35.39 22.34 -15.87
CA ALA A 191 -34.78 21.38 -14.95
C ALA A 191 -33.37 21.82 -14.52
N PRO A 192 -32.88 21.37 -13.35
CA PRO A 192 -31.52 21.64 -12.92
C PRO A 192 -30.47 21.14 -13.92
N MET A 193 -29.44 21.96 -14.15
CA MET A 193 -28.28 21.59 -14.96
C MET A 193 -27.42 20.52 -14.26
N ARG A 194 -26.66 19.77 -15.05
CA ARG A 194 -25.73 18.74 -14.57
C ARG A 194 -24.30 19.24 -14.70
N ASP A 195 -23.58 19.37 -13.59
CA ASP A 195 -22.17 19.76 -13.61
C ASP A 195 -21.31 18.67 -14.25
N LYS A 196 -20.89 18.89 -15.51
CA LYS A 196 -20.08 17.94 -16.26
C LYS A 196 -18.62 17.95 -15.83
N ASP A 197 -18.11 19.05 -15.27
CA ASP A 197 -16.77 19.05 -14.66
C ASP A 197 -16.75 18.18 -13.41
N GLN A 198 -17.82 18.21 -12.61
CA GLN A 198 -17.98 17.32 -11.46
C GLN A 198 -18.09 15.86 -11.87
N MET A 199 -18.78 15.55 -12.97
CA MET A 199 -18.81 14.20 -13.53
C MET A 199 -17.38 13.67 -13.82
N LEU A 200 -16.55 14.47 -14.50
CA LEU A 200 -15.16 14.11 -14.77
C LEU A 200 -14.33 13.93 -13.49
N LYS A 201 -14.50 14.82 -12.51
CA LYS A 201 -13.86 14.72 -11.19
C LYS A 201 -14.29 13.44 -10.46
N ASP A 202 -15.57 13.08 -10.50
CA ASP A 202 -16.09 11.87 -9.85
C ASP A 202 -15.52 10.60 -10.48
N THR A 203 -15.42 10.55 -11.82
CA THR A 203 -14.77 9.45 -12.53
C THR A 203 -13.29 9.36 -12.18
N ASN A 204 -12.58 10.49 -12.14
CA ASN A 204 -11.18 10.52 -11.73
C ASN A 204 -11.01 10.06 -10.26
N ASN A 205 -11.86 10.53 -9.36
CA ASN A 205 -11.83 10.13 -7.96
C ASN A 205 -12.06 8.62 -7.79
N LYS A 206 -12.96 8.01 -8.57
CA LYS A 206 -13.17 6.56 -8.54
C LYS A 206 -11.92 5.78 -8.94
N ARG A 207 -11.26 6.15 -10.05
CA ARG A 207 -10.05 5.46 -10.51
C ARG A 207 -8.84 5.70 -9.60
N VAL A 208 -8.69 6.92 -9.07
CA VAL A 208 -7.67 7.24 -8.05
C VAL A 208 -7.90 6.40 -6.80
N ASN A 209 -9.11 6.40 -6.25
CA ASN A 209 -9.42 5.58 -5.07
C ASN A 209 -9.15 4.09 -5.30
N LYS A 210 -9.52 3.56 -6.48
CA LYS A 210 -9.23 2.16 -6.85
C LYS A 210 -7.72 1.88 -6.88
N ASN A 211 -6.94 2.79 -7.45
CA ASN A 211 -5.48 2.69 -7.51
C ASN A 211 -4.84 2.77 -6.12
N GLU A 212 -5.26 3.71 -5.27
CA GLU A 212 -4.80 3.83 -3.88
C GLU A 212 -5.10 2.58 -3.06
N TRP A 213 -6.32 2.03 -3.19
CA TRP A 213 -6.71 0.78 -2.54
C TRP A 213 -5.90 -0.42 -3.03
N HIS A 214 -5.62 -0.50 -4.33
CA HIS A 214 -4.79 -1.56 -4.89
C HIS A 214 -3.36 -1.49 -4.36
N GLY A 215 -2.77 -0.29 -4.34
CA GLY A 215 -1.45 -0.05 -3.75
C GLY A 215 -1.39 -0.41 -2.28
N LEU A 216 -2.37 0.03 -1.49
CA LEU A 216 -2.45 -0.28 -0.06
C LEU A 216 -2.54 -1.80 0.17
N LYS A 217 -3.40 -2.48 -0.59
CA LYS A 217 -3.55 -3.95 -0.52
C LYS A 217 -2.22 -4.65 -0.80
N MET A 218 -1.51 -4.26 -1.85
CA MET A 218 -0.19 -4.82 -2.16
C MET A 218 0.82 -4.58 -1.04
N ALA A 219 0.87 -3.37 -0.47
CA ALA A 219 1.76 -3.06 0.64
C ALA A 219 1.48 -3.92 1.88
N VAL A 220 0.20 -4.14 2.19
CA VAL A 220 -0.23 -5.03 3.29
C VAL A 220 0.17 -6.48 3.01
N GLU A 221 -0.05 -6.99 1.80
CA GLU A 221 0.34 -8.35 1.41
C GLU A 221 1.86 -8.57 1.54
N ILE A 222 2.66 -7.60 1.10
CA ILE A 222 4.12 -7.62 1.28
C ILE A 222 4.47 -7.64 2.78
N GLY A 223 3.86 -6.75 3.56
CA GLY A 223 4.04 -6.69 5.00
C GLY A 223 3.78 -8.02 5.67
N ILE A 224 2.60 -8.60 5.42
CA ILE A 224 2.19 -9.91 5.97
C ILE A 224 3.17 -11.00 5.58
N GLY A 225 3.53 -11.11 4.29
CA GLY A 225 4.43 -12.16 3.81
C GLY A 225 5.81 -12.11 4.45
N VAL A 226 6.38 -10.90 4.56
CA VAL A 226 7.70 -10.69 5.21
C VAL A 226 7.63 -11.02 6.70
N GLY A 227 6.63 -10.50 7.41
CA GLY A 227 6.48 -10.75 8.85
C GLY A 227 6.20 -12.20 9.17
N PHE A 228 5.36 -12.87 8.36
CA PHE A 228 5.06 -14.28 8.50
C PHE A 228 6.31 -15.13 8.38
N THR A 229 7.06 -14.94 7.30
CA THR A 229 8.28 -15.72 7.00
C THR A 229 9.29 -15.59 8.14
N ILE A 230 9.51 -14.38 8.63
CA ILE A 230 10.44 -14.12 9.74
C ILE A 230 9.94 -14.78 11.03
N GLY A 231 8.68 -14.55 11.41
CA GLY A 231 8.13 -15.10 12.65
C GLY A 231 8.14 -16.63 12.66
N PHE A 232 7.79 -17.24 11.52
CA PHE A 232 7.79 -18.69 11.33
C PHE A 232 9.21 -19.27 11.44
N ALA A 233 10.15 -18.71 10.68
CA ALA A 233 11.54 -19.17 10.64
C ALA A 233 12.23 -19.08 12.01
N VAL A 234 12.04 -17.97 12.72
CA VAL A 234 12.63 -17.74 14.05
C VAL A 234 12.12 -18.75 15.06
N GLU A 235 10.83 -19.04 15.04
CA GLU A 235 10.24 -19.99 15.98
C GLU A 235 10.71 -21.42 15.69
N LEU A 236 10.80 -21.82 14.42
CA LEU A 236 11.41 -23.11 14.06
C LEU A 236 12.88 -23.20 14.46
N ALA A 237 13.65 -22.12 14.33
CA ALA A 237 15.04 -22.11 14.75
C ALA A 237 15.19 -22.30 16.28
N LYS A 238 14.32 -21.63 17.06
CA LYS A 238 14.33 -21.72 18.54
C LYS A 238 13.85 -23.06 19.06
N SER A 239 12.78 -23.60 18.46
CA SER A 239 12.04 -24.76 18.96
C SER A 239 12.43 -26.07 18.24
N GLY A 240 13.13 -25.99 17.10
CA GLY A 240 13.50 -27.12 16.25
C GLY A 240 12.34 -27.59 15.37
N VAL A 241 12.57 -28.61 14.55
CA VAL A 241 11.56 -29.12 13.61
C VAL A 241 10.86 -30.34 14.22
N THR A 242 9.66 -30.13 14.76
CA THR A 242 8.77 -31.15 15.31
C THR A 242 7.32 -30.80 14.97
N PRO A 243 6.37 -31.75 15.00
CA PRO A 243 4.95 -31.44 14.73
C PRO A 243 4.37 -30.37 15.67
N ASN A 244 4.78 -30.34 16.94
CA ASN A 244 4.32 -29.34 17.91
C ASN A 244 4.96 -27.97 17.67
N SER A 245 6.26 -27.91 17.36
CA SER A 245 6.93 -26.65 17.05
C SER A 245 6.47 -26.04 15.72
N MET A 246 5.98 -26.85 14.78
CA MET A 246 5.37 -26.35 13.55
C MET A 246 4.08 -25.57 13.82
N LYS A 247 3.25 -26.01 14.78
CA LYS A 247 2.06 -25.27 15.22
C LYS A 247 2.46 -23.95 15.90
N CYS A 248 3.48 -23.98 16.77
CA CYS A 248 4.02 -22.76 17.39
C CYS A 248 4.57 -21.79 16.34
N ALA A 249 5.31 -22.30 15.35
CA ALA A 249 5.87 -21.49 14.28
C ALA A 249 4.81 -20.87 13.39
N LEU A 250 3.74 -21.61 13.07
CA LEU A 250 2.59 -21.07 12.36
C LEU A 250 1.92 -19.94 13.16
N ALA A 251 1.74 -20.11 14.47
CA ALA A 251 1.17 -19.07 15.32
C ALA A 251 2.07 -17.83 15.42
N ALA A 252 3.38 -18.02 15.58
CA ALA A 252 4.37 -16.95 15.63
C ALA A 252 4.47 -16.20 14.29
N GLY A 253 4.51 -16.93 13.18
CA GLY A 253 4.45 -16.38 11.83
C GLY A 253 3.19 -15.56 11.62
N THR A 254 2.02 -16.11 11.91
CA THR A 254 0.74 -15.39 11.75
C THR A 254 0.71 -14.11 12.58
N LYS A 255 1.12 -14.17 13.86
CA LYS A 255 1.19 -12.98 14.72
C LYS A 255 2.13 -11.91 14.14
N SER A 256 3.31 -12.32 13.71
CA SER A 256 4.32 -11.42 13.13
C SER A 256 3.84 -10.83 11.80
N GLY A 257 3.19 -11.63 10.94
CA GLY A 257 2.62 -11.18 9.67
C GLY A 257 1.50 -10.15 9.86
N ILE A 258 0.60 -10.35 10.83
CA ILE A 258 -0.42 -9.34 11.13
C ILE A 258 0.22 -8.04 11.64
N GLU A 259 1.20 -8.13 12.54
CA GLU A 259 1.94 -6.97 13.08
C GLU A 259 2.59 -6.15 11.96
N THR A 260 3.29 -6.80 11.03
CA THR A 260 3.96 -6.13 9.91
C THR A 260 3.00 -5.65 8.83
N GLY A 261 1.89 -6.37 8.59
CA GLY A 261 0.84 -5.92 7.69
C GLY A 261 0.23 -4.59 8.13
N ILE A 262 -0.03 -4.44 9.44
CA ILE A 262 -0.50 -3.17 10.03
C ILE A 262 0.55 -2.06 9.87
N LEU A 263 1.83 -2.37 10.11
CA LEU A 263 2.91 -1.39 9.91
C LEU A 263 3.07 -0.97 8.45
N SER A 264 2.81 -1.87 7.50
CA SER A 264 2.78 -1.52 6.07
C SER A 264 1.65 -0.54 5.73
N VAL A 265 0.48 -0.61 6.39
CA VAL A 265 -0.57 0.41 6.23
C VAL A 265 -0.03 1.78 6.63
N ALA A 266 0.59 1.87 7.81
CA ALA A 266 1.17 3.13 8.29
C ALA A 266 2.28 3.65 7.35
N GLY A 267 3.16 2.76 6.88
CA GLY A 267 4.21 3.08 5.90
C GLY A 267 3.63 3.59 4.57
N PHE A 268 2.59 2.93 4.07
CA PHE A 268 1.90 3.34 2.84
C PHE A 268 1.25 4.72 2.99
N CYS A 269 0.47 4.95 4.05
CA CYS A 269 -0.20 6.23 4.29
C CYS A 269 0.80 7.40 4.42
N ILE A 270 1.90 7.20 5.14
CA ILE A 270 2.95 8.21 5.30
C ILE A 270 3.67 8.46 3.98
N GLY A 271 4.04 7.40 3.26
CA GLY A 271 4.64 7.51 1.93
C GLY A 271 3.75 8.28 0.95
N ARG A 272 2.43 8.11 1.02
CA ARG A 272 1.47 8.84 0.18
C ARG A 272 1.27 10.30 0.59
N THR A 273 1.36 10.63 1.88
CA THR A 273 1.07 11.99 2.38
C THR A 273 2.28 12.91 2.39
N ILE A 274 3.45 12.41 2.82
CA ILE A 274 4.67 13.23 2.95
C ILE A 274 5.79 12.81 1.99
N GLY A 275 5.67 11.65 1.33
CA GLY A 275 6.74 11.09 0.49
C GLY A 275 7.10 11.98 -0.70
N GLU A 276 6.11 12.60 -1.35
CA GLU A 276 6.36 13.50 -2.49
C GLU A 276 7.08 14.78 -2.07
N SER A 277 6.60 15.44 -1.00
CA SER A 277 7.27 16.63 -0.46
C SER A 277 8.70 16.34 0.01
N ALA A 278 8.91 15.19 0.66
CA ALA A 278 10.24 14.75 1.08
C ALA A 278 11.13 14.39 -0.12
N THR A 279 10.58 13.80 -1.18
CA THR A 279 11.32 13.48 -2.41
C THR A 279 11.78 14.76 -3.11
N ASN A 280 10.89 15.74 -3.26
CA ASN A 280 11.21 17.02 -3.87
C ASN A 280 12.32 17.76 -3.09
N ALA A 281 12.33 17.65 -1.76
CA ALA A 281 13.41 18.20 -0.94
C ALA A 281 14.76 17.52 -1.23
N VAL A 282 14.78 16.20 -1.38
CA VAL A 282 15.99 15.44 -1.75
C VAL A 282 16.47 15.80 -3.14
N GLU A 283 15.57 15.87 -4.13
CA GLU A 283 15.90 16.27 -5.50
C GLU A 283 16.43 17.72 -5.56
N GLY A 284 15.87 18.62 -4.75
CA GLY A 284 16.36 19.99 -4.62
C GLY A 284 17.80 20.05 -4.09
N VAL A 285 18.14 19.24 -3.09
CA VAL A 285 19.53 19.14 -2.57
C VAL A 285 20.49 18.62 -3.64
N LEU A 286 20.09 17.59 -4.40
CA LEU A 286 20.92 17.04 -5.48
C LEU A 286 21.12 18.03 -6.63
N THR A 287 20.05 18.76 -6.99
CA THR A 287 20.12 19.81 -8.01
C THR A 287 21.06 20.93 -7.58
N ASN A 288 21.00 21.36 -6.31
CA ASN A 288 21.92 22.35 -5.75
C ASN A 288 23.37 21.86 -5.71
N ALA A 289 23.58 20.54 -5.63
CA ALA A 289 24.90 19.92 -5.75
C ALA A 289 25.37 19.76 -7.21
N GLY A 290 24.62 20.27 -8.19
CA GLY A 290 24.95 20.21 -9.61
C GLY A 290 24.60 18.88 -10.30
N ILE A 291 23.81 18.02 -9.64
CA ILE A 291 23.39 16.73 -10.21
C ILE A 291 22.12 16.94 -11.03
N GLN A 292 22.16 16.59 -12.32
CA GLN A 292 20.97 16.61 -13.16
C GLN A 292 20.01 15.48 -12.76
N ILE A 293 18.77 15.84 -12.45
CA ILE A 293 17.71 14.88 -12.10
C ILE A 293 17.18 14.23 -13.37
N SER A 294 17.65 13.01 -13.65
CA SER A 294 17.05 12.14 -14.66
C SER A 294 15.81 11.43 -14.11
N GLU A 295 14.94 10.91 -14.99
CA GLU A 295 13.75 10.13 -14.58
C GLU A 295 14.12 8.94 -13.68
N ASN A 296 15.19 8.21 -14.03
CA ASN A 296 15.70 7.11 -13.21
C ASN A 296 16.19 7.58 -11.84
N LEU A 297 16.84 8.74 -11.78
CA LEU A 297 17.32 9.30 -10.51
C LEU A 297 16.16 9.78 -9.63
N SER A 298 15.14 10.42 -10.21
CA SER A 298 13.93 10.84 -9.49
C SER A 298 13.20 9.63 -8.89
N LYS A 299 13.06 8.55 -9.68
CA LYS A 299 12.52 7.27 -9.20
C LYS A 299 13.34 6.71 -8.03
N MET A 300 14.66 6.71 -8.13
CA MET A 300 15.54 6.26 -7.04
C MET A 300 15.43 7.13 -5.79
N CYS A 301 15.34 8.46 -5.93
CA CYS A 301 15.16 9.39 -4.82
C CYS A 301 13.82 9.16 -4.12
N THR A 302 12.76 8.96 -4.90
CA THR A 302 11.43 8.62 -4.38
C THR A 302 11.50 7.32 -3.58
N MET A 303 12.14 6.29 -4.14
CA MET A 303 12.25 4.99 -3.47
C MET A 303 13.12 5.04 -2.21
N ALA A 304 14.21 5.79 -2.23
CA ALA A 304 15.06 6.00 -1.07
C ALA A 304 14.29 6.71 0.05
N THR A 305 13.61 7.80 -0.30
CA THR A 305 12.84 8.61 0.65
C THR A 305 11.74 7.79 1.32
N ILE A 306 10.91 7.11 0.52
CA ILE A 306 9.81 6.29 1.05
C ILE A 306 10.35 5.09 1.84
N GLY A 307 11.42 4.45 1.38
CA GLY A 307 12.07 3.36 2.10
C GLY A 307 12.59 3.81 3.48
N VAL A 308 13.24 4.98 3.56
CA VAL A 308 13.72 5.57 4.81
C VAL A 308 12.57 5.91 5.75
N LEU A 309 11.48 6.50 5.23
CA LEU A 309 10.27 6.79 6.00
C LEU A 309 9.66 5.51 6.58
N THR A 310 9.57 4.47 5.75
CA THR A 310 9.06 3.16 6.17
C THR A 310 9.92 2.58 7.29
N ILE A 311 11.25 2.54 7.11
CA ILE A 311 12.18 2.04 8.13
C ILE A 311 12.03 2.83 9.43
N SER A 312 11.90 4.15 9.36
CA SER A 312 11.75 5.02 10.54
C SER A 312 10.50 4.68 11.36
N ILE A 313 9.37 4.37 10.70
CA ILE A 313 8.12 3.95 11.36
C ILE A 313 8.31 2.60 12.06
N PHE A 314 8.90 1.63 11.36
CA PHE A 314 9.20 0.33 11.95
C PHE A 314 10.14 0.47 13.15
N SER A 315 11.17 1.31 13.06
CA SER A 315 12.09 1.60 14.15
C SER A 315 11.38 2.25 15.35
N ALA A 316 10.52 3.25 15.12
CA ALA A 316 9.76 3.91 16.18
C ALA A 316 8.82 2.90 16.89
N TYR A 317 8.12 2.07 16.12
CA TYR A 317 7.26 1.03 16.67
C TYR A 317 8.05 0.02 17.53
N GLN A 318 9.20 -0.46 17.04
CA GLN A 318 10.04 -1.40 17.77
C GLN A 318 10.62 -0.77 19.04
N PHE A 319 11.00 0.51 19.00
CA PHE A 319 11.45 1.24 20.16
C PHE A 319 10.36 1.29 21.25
N VAL A 320 9.13 1.69 20.88
CA VAL A 320 7.99 1.73 21.80
C VAL A 320 7.70 0.35 22.39
N LYS A 321 7.73 -0.71 21.55
CA LYS A 321 7.55 -2.09 21.99
C LYS A 321 8.60 -2.51 23.03
N LEU A 322 9.87 -2.21 22.81
CA LEU A 322 10.95 -2.49 23.77
C LEU A 322 10.79 -1.70 25.07
N LYS A 323 10.33 -0.45 24.99
CA LYS A 323 10.03 0.36 26.17
C LYS A 323 8.90 -0.21 27.01
N ILE A 324 7.82 -0.69 26.38
CA ILE A 324 6.71 -1.36 27.06
C ILE A 324 7.19 -2.65 27.76
N LEU A 325 8.17 -3.35 27.19
CA LEU A 325 8.79 -4.54 27.77
C LEU A 325 9.80 -4.23 28.89
N GLY A 326 9.96 -2.97 29.28
CA GLY A 326 10.85 -2.57 30.38
C GLY A 326 12.33 -2.49 29.99
N VAL A 327 12.67 -2.52 28.70
CA VAL A 327 14.06 -2.38 28.24
C VAL A 327 14.57 -0.96 28.51
N ALA A 328 15.80 -0.86 29.03
CA ALA A 328 16.45 0.42 29.27
C ALA A 328 16.54 1.23 27.97
N THR A 329 16.34 2.55 28.04
CA THR A 329 16.27 3.42 26.85
C THR A 329 17.53 3.31 25.99
N LYS A 330 18.71 3.26 26.62
CA LYS A 330 19.98 3.08 25.92
C LYS A 330 20.04 1.76 25.14
N ASP A 331 19.63 0.66 25.76
CA ASP A 331 19.64 -0.66 25.13
C ASP A 331 18.63 -0.76 24.00
N ALA A 332 17.42 -0.22 24.20
CA ALA A 332 16.39 -0.16 23.19
C ALA A 332 16.85 0.68 21.97
N LEU A 333 17.49 1.83 22.20
CA LEU A 333 18.01 2.68 21.13
C LEU A 333 19.15 2.01 20.36
N ILE A 334 20.09 1.35 21.04
CA ILE A 334 21.20 0.61 20.41
C ILE A 334 20.64 -0.52 19.54
N GLN A 335 19.64 -1.25 20.04
CA GLN A 335 19.02 -2.35 19.33
C GLN A 335 18.30 -1.89 18.06
N VAL A 336 17.42 -0.90 18.19
CA VAL A 336 16.66 -0.35 17.07
C VAL A 336 17.58 0.35 16.07
N GLY A 337 18.60 1.07 16.54
CA GLY A 337 19.57 1.75 15.68
C GLY A 337 20.37 0.78 14.81
N LYS A 338 20.84 -0.34 15.38
CA LYS A 338 21.52 -1.41 14.61
C LYS A 338 20.60 -1.99 13.52
N GLN A 339 19.32 -2.19 13.84
CA GLN A 339 18.33 -2.71 12.88
C GLN A 339 18.00 -1.71 11.77
N ALA A 340 17.87 -0.43 12.12
CA ALA A 340 17.63 0.65 11.17
C ALA A 340 18.80 0.78 10.19
N LEU A 341 20.04 0.81 10.70
CA LEU A 341 21.25 0.88 9.87
C LEU A 341 21.33 -0.28 8.89
N PHE A 342 21.05 -1.49 9.36
CA PHE A 342 21.02 -2.68 8.52
C PHE A 342 19.96 -2.59 7.42
N SER A 343 18.75 -2.16 7.79
CA SER A 343 17.65 -1.95 6.84
C SER A 343 17.99 -0.91 5.77
N LEU A 344 18.65 0.18 6.18
CA LEU A 344 19.14 1.22 5.29
C LEU A 344 20.23 0.69 4.33
N SER A 345 21.12 -0.19 4.80
CA SER A 345 22.12 -0.83 3.94
C SER A 345 21.46 -1.70 2.86
N ILE A 346 20.47 -2.52 3.22
CA ILE A 346 19.73 -3.35 2.26
C ILE A 346 19.00 -2.45 1.26
N LEU A 347 18.31 -1.41 1.74
CA LEU A 347 17.61 -0.45 0.90
C LEU A 347 18.56 0.21 -0.11
N ALA A 348 19.72 0.69 0.35
CA ALA A 348 20.71 1.35 -0.50
C ALA A 348 21.24 0.41 -1.59
N VAL A 349 21.59 -0.83 -1.23
CA VAL A 349 22.09 -1.84 -2.19
C VAL A 349 21.00 -2.21 -3.21
N SER A 350 19.75 -2.37 -2.77
CA SER A 350 18.62 -2.64 -3.66
C SER A 350 18.34 -1.50 -4.64
N ILE A 351 18.40 -0.24 -4.17
CA ILE A 351 18.21 0.93 -5.01
C ILE A 351 19.35 1.06 -6.02
N ALA A 352 20.60 0.82 -5.59
CA ALA A 352 21.75 0.81 -6.50
C ALA A 352 21.62 -0.29 -7.57
N ALA A 353 21.25 -1.50 -7.16
CA ALA A 353 21.03 -2.61 -8.09
C ALA A 353 19.91 -2.32 -9.09
N GLN A 354 18.81 -1.70 -8.64
CA GLN A 354 17.73 -1.29 -9.54
C GLN A 354 18.16 -0.17 -10.48
N GLY A 355 18.97 0.78 -10.03
CA GLY A 355 19.52 1.85 -10.87
C GLY A 355 20.46 1.35 -11.96
N ILE A 356 21.27 0.32 -11.66
CA ILE A 356 22.24 -0.26 -12.61
C ILE A 356 21.58 -1.24 -13.57
N CYS A 357 20.79 -2.18 -13.04
CA CYS A 357 20.27 -3.31 -13.82
C CYS A 357 18.85 -3.11 -14.34
N GLY A 358 18.13 -2.09 -13.86
CA GLY A 358 16.73 -1.87 -14.18
C GLY A 358 15.79 -2.99 -13.70
N GLY A 359 14.52 -2.93 -14.14
CA GLY A 359 13.54 -4.00 -13.92
C GLY A 359 13.35 -4.39 -12.43
N PRO A 360 13.16 -5.69 -12.13
CA PRO A 360 12.93 -6.17 -10.76
C PRO A 360 14.23 -6.37 -9.95
N ALA A 361 15.39 -5.88 -10.42
CA ALA A 361 16.69 -6.18 -9.81
C ALA A 361 16.77 -5.81 -8.32
N GLY A 362 16.24 -4.65 -7.92
CA GLY A 362 16.24 -4.24 -6.51
C GLY A 362 15.44 -5.17 -5.60
N ILE A 363 14.29 -5.67 -6.08
CA ILE A 363 13.46 -6.66 -5.37
C ILE A 363 14.22 -7.98 -5.25
N ILE A 364 14.83 -8.46 -6.33
CA ILE A 364 15.62 -9.70 -6.34
C ILE A 364 16.77 -9.60 -5.33
N VAL A 365 17.47 -8.48 -5.29
CA VAL A 365 18.59 -8.24 -4.37
C VAL A 365 18.12 -8.18 -2.93
N SER A 366 17.06 -7.42 -2.61
CA SER A 366 16.52 -7.36 -1.24
C SER A 366 16.04 -8.73 -0.75
N THR A 367 15.38 -9.48 -1.62
CA THR A 367 14.86 -10.83 -1.31
C THR A 367 16.01 -11.82 -1.09
N SER A 368 17.02 -11.81 -1.98
CA SER A 368 18.19 -12.68 -1.87
C SER A 368 18.98 -12.42 -0.59
N ILE A 369 19.24 -11.14 -0.29
CA ILE A 369 19.89 -10.73 0.95
C ILE A 369 19.04 -11.18 2.14
N GLY A 370 17.72 -10.96 2.11
CA GLY A 370 16.80 -11.42 3.14
C GLY A 370 16.85 -12.92 3.40
N ILE A 371 16.86 -13.73 2.35
CA ILE A 371 17.00 -15.20 2.45
C ILE A 371 18.33 -15.54 3.13
N ILE A 372 19.45 -14.98 2.66
CA ILE A 372 20.78 -15.24 3.23
C ILE A 372 20.82 -14.91 4.73
N ILE A 373 20.25 -13.77 5.13
CA ILE A 373 20.23 -13.34 6.53
C ILE A 373 19.36 -14.26 7.37
N VAL A 374 18.17 -14.60 6.90
CA VAL A 374 17.27 -15.53 7.59
C VAL A 374 17.97 -16.87 7.76
N THR A 375 18.61 -17.41 6.71
CA THR A 375 19.36 -18.66 6.76
C THR A 375 20.52 -18.60 7.75
N TYR A 376 21.35 -17.55 7.70
CA TYR A 376 22.47 -17.38 8.62
C TYR A 376 21.99 -17.29 10.07
N SER A 377 20.93 -16.53 10.31
CA SER A 377 20.36 -16.33 11.66
C SER A 377 19.74 -17.60 12.21
N ILE A 378 19.06 -18.39 11.37
CA ILE A 378 18.60 -19.74 11.73
C ILE A 378 19.82 -20.59 12.12
N GLY A 379 20.89 -20.56 11.30
CA GLY A 379 22.13 -21.29 11.56
C GLY A 379 22.76 -20.95 12.92
N ASP A 380 22.88 -19.66 13.23
CA ASP A 380 23.41 -19.18 14.52
C ASP A 380 22.52 -19.64 15.69
N ILE A 381 21.20 -19.48 15.59
CA ILE A 381 20.27 -19.93 16.64
C ILE A 381 20.37 -21.45 16.86
N VAL A 382 20.44 -22.23 15.80
CA VAL A 382 20.59 -23.69 15.86
C VAL A 382 21.94 -24.08 16.47
N HIS A 383 23.01 -23.38 16.09
CA HIS A 383 24.33 -23.60 16.66
C HIS A 383 24.36 -23.32 18.16
N GLN A 384 23.82 -22.17 18.59
CA GLN A 384 23.72 -21.82 20.01
C GLN A 384 22.87 -22.80 20.80
N ARG A 385 21.75 -23.25 20.22
CA ARG A 385 20.91 -24.29 20.83
C ARG A 385 21.69 -25.58 21.04
N THR A 386 22.35 -26.07 19.99
CA THR A 386 23.12 -27.33 20.03
C THR A 386 24.25 -27.23 21.07
N SER A 387 24.96 -26.10 21.10
CA SER A 387 26.01 -25.82 22.09
C SER A 387 25.44 -25.78 23.51
N SER A 388 24.28 -25.14 23.72
CA SER A 388 23.61 -25.11 25.02
C SER A 388 23.12 -26.50 25.47
N GLU A 389 22.59 -27.32 24.57
CA GLU A 389 22.15 -28.69 24.87
C GLU A 389 23.36 -29.60 25.20
N SER A 390 24.48 -29.40 24.51
CA SER A 390 25.74 -30.09 24.76
C SER A 390 26.32 -29.75 26.13
N ILE A 391 26.38 -28.45 26.47
CA ILE A 391 26.80 -27.99 27.81
C ILE A 391 25.89 -28.54 28.90
N ARG A 392 24.57 -28.50 28.68
CA ARG A 392 23.60 -29.04 29.63
C ARG A 392 23.80 -30.55 29.85
N SER A 393 24.00 -31.31 28.78
CA SER A 393 24.24 -32.76 28.85
C SER A 393 25.56 -33.08 29.55
N TYR A 394 26.61 -32.30 29.29
CA TYR A 394 27.88 -32.40 29.99
C TYR A 394 27.74 -32.14 31.49
N MET A 395 27.05 -31.05 31.87
CA MET A 395 26.78 -30.71 33.27
C MET A 395 25.98 -31.81 33.98
N ILE A 396 24.93 -32.34 33.34
CA ILE A 396 24.14 -33.46 33.88
C ILE A 396 25.04 -34.69 34.08
N ASN A 397 25.88 -35.05 33.12
CA ASN A 397 26.76 -36.22 33.23
C ASN A 397 27.86 -36.03 34.29
N LYS A 398 28.37 -34.81 34.51
CA LYS A 398 29.34 -34.52 35.57
C LYS A 398 28.71 -34.44 36.96
N CYS A 399 27.44 -34.07 37.06
CA CYS A 399 26.67 -34.02 38.31
C CYS A 399 25.96 -35.34 38.64
N LYS A 400 26.06 -36.38 37.79
CA LYS A 400 25.61 -37.72 38.16
C LYS A 400 26.51 -38.23 39.31
N PRO A 401 25.94 -38.66 40.45
CA PRO A 401 26.74 -39.24 41.52
C PRO A 401 27.47 -40.47 40.98
N SER A 402 28.80 -40.54 41.17
CA SER A 402 29.49 -41.80 40.98
C SER A 402 29.10 -42.70 42.15
N PHE A 403 28.24 -43.67 41.88
CA PHE A 403 28.18 -44.87 42.72
C PHE A 403 29.44 -45.69 42.41
N GLY A 404 30.60 -45.15 42.83
CA GLY A 404 31.84 -45.91 42.90
C GLY A 404 31.63 -47.00 43.94
N GLY A 405 31.75 -48.25 43.50
CA GLY A 405 31.61 -49.43 44.34
C GLY A 405 32.51 -49.33 45.56
N GLY A 406 31.87 -49.26 46.73
CA GLY A 406 32.44 -49.70 47.99
C GLY A 406 31.77 -51.01 48.35
N ILE A 407 32.45 -52.11 48.00
CA ILE A 407 32.35 -53.51 48.49
C ILE A 407 30.95 -54.14 48.54
#